data_AF-A0A6P8UP00-F1
#
_entry.id   AF-A0A6P8UP00-F1
#
_cell.length_a   1.000
_cell.length_b   1.000
_cell.length_c   1.000
_cell.angle_alpha   90.00
_cell.angle_beta   90.00
_cell.angle_gamma   90.00
#
_symmetry.space_group_name_H-M   'P 1'
#
loop_
_entity.id
_entity.type
_entity.pdbx_description
1 polymer ?
#
loop_
_entity_poly.entity_id
_entity_poly.type
_entity_poly.pdbx_seq_one_letter_code
_entity_poly.pdbx_strand_id
1 'polypeptide(L)'
;MFRGEIFAYPLFLQTQFQATNVHFYCTDIACKYWPYLEKVAKTMPELQPLLSMQPFLSVMHAKAHSTKCEIVWSGRNLEGAGSTAGEEVEMVNSFLSRCAITTKYMTKSARNDMLTVHAMGWNRRKQENLHVVLAKRYVKTITMLEGETQKMKDTCKELGCPEDKVQQWVNDVRDWATNDNTSGDNQSLQMSIEHLFLGLCQKKACLYRQTDSNKIRQLRRKRLREEKTKLLAAIRQYNTGQPPETEIQEEEVERRLSAEQQTTDSLIWPWEVQSDESVSILAQKKVFDAYMGKRRLVEERAIIVREMRQHCLYLRS
;
A
#
# COMPACT_ATOMS: atom_id res chain seq x y z
N MET A 1 -13.15 -0.12 -18.78
CA MET A 1 -13.67 -0.24 -17.40
C MET A 1 -14.06 1.17 -16.97
N PHE A 2 -15.35 1.48 -16.80
CA PHE A 2 -15.86 2.86 -16.66
C PHE A 2 -16.16 3.29 -15.21
N ARG A 3 -15.91 2.43 -14.22
CA ARG A 3 -16.05 2.75 -12.80
C ARG A 3 -14.83 2.20 -12.07
N GLY A 4 -14.24 2.99 -11.18
CA GLY A 4 -13.20 2.53 -10.26
C GLY A 4 -13.76 1.54 -9.24
N GLU A 5 -12.96 1.16 -8.25
CA GLU A 5 -13.47 0.32 -7.15
C GLU A 5 -14.58 1.03 -6.37
N ILE A 6 -15.62 0.27 -6.00
CA ILE A 6 -16.78 0.74 -5.26
C ILE A 6 -16.90 -0.06 -3.96
N PHE A 7 -17.48 0.54 -2.91
CA PHE A 7 -17.65 -0.09 -1.59
C PHE A 7 -18.47 -1.39 -1.61
N ALA A 8 -19.27 -1.61 -2.65
CA ALA A 8 -20.03 -2.84 -2.81
C ALA A 8 -19.13 -4.08 -2.96
N TYR A 9 -17.93 -3.94 -3.55
CA TYR A 9 -17.02 -5.08 -3.73
C TYR A 9 -16.43 -5.60 -2.42
N PRO A 10 -15.75 -4.79 -1.57
CA PRO A 10 -15.28 -5.25 -0.27
C PRO A 10 -16.41 -5.76 0.62
N LEU A 11 -17.57 -5.08 0.61
CA LEU A 11 -18.73 -5.51 1.38
C LEU A 11 -19.21 -6.91 0.97
N PHE A 12 -19.33 -7.17 -0.34
CA PHE A 12 -19.70 -8.48 -0.85
C PHE A 12 -18.67 -9.54 -0.45
N LEU A 13 -17.38 -9.26 -0.57
CA LEU A 13 -16.34 -10.22 -0.21
C LEU A 13 -16.35 -10.54 1.30
N GLN A 14 -16.42 -9.53 2.17
CA GLN A 14 -16.44 -9.76 3.61
C GLN A 14 -17.67 -10.56 4.06
N THR A 15 -18.85 -10.28 3.48
CA THR A 15 -20.07 -11.05 3.79
C THR A 15 -19.96 -12.52 3.36
N GLN A 16 -19.34 -12.80 2.21
CA GLN A 16 -19.09 -14.17 1.76
C GLN A 16 -18.07 -14.91 2.65
N PHE A 17 -17.03 -14.21 3.11
CA PHE A 17 -15.93 -14.82 3.87
C PHE A 17 -16.08 -14.73 5.40
N GLN A 18 -17.16 -14.11 5.89
CA GLN A 18 -17.43 -13.97 7.32
C GLN A 18 -17.45 -15.33 8.04
N ALA A 19 -18.00 -16.37 7.40
CA ALA A 19 -18.08 -17.70 7.96
C ALA A 19 -16.73 -18.46 7.97
N THR A 20 -15.70 -17.94 7.29
CA THR A 20 -14.43 -18.67 7.05
C THR A 20 -13.27 -18.29 7.96
N ASN A 21 -13.53 -17.61 9.10
CA ASN A 21 -12.50 -17.17 10.07
C ASN A 21 -11.30 -16.47 9.38
N VAL A 22 -11.60 -15.60 8.42
CA VAL A 22 -10.59 -14.83 7.69
C VAL A 22 -10.15 -13.65 8.56
N HIS A 23 -8.84 -13.54 8.80
CA HIS A 23 -8.29 -12.47 9.63
C HIS A 23 -8.09 -11.15 8.88
N PHE A 24 -7.79 -11.20 7.58
CA PHE A 24 -7.40 -10.02 6.81
C PHE A 24 -8.06 -9.98 5.44
N TYR A 25 -8.27 -8.78 4.93
CA TYR A 25 -8.66 -8.58 3.54
C TYR A 25 -7.96 -7.35 2.94
N CYS A 26 -7.68 -7.42 1.64
CA CYS A 26 -6.96 -6.39 0.91
C CYS A 26 -7.85 -5.78 -0.17
N THR A 27 -7.99 -4.45 -0.18
CA THR A 27 -8.62 -3.69 -1.28
C THR A 27 -7.93 -2.35 -1.44
N ASP A 28 -7.94 -1.79 -2.65
CA ASP A 28 -7.26 -0.51 -2.94
C ASP A 28 -7.98 0.69 -2.29
N ILE A 29 -9.22 0.49 -1.86
CA ILE A 29 -10.05 1.50 -1.20
C ILE A 29 -10.24 1.25 0.30
N ALA A 30 -9.45 0.35 0.90
CA ALA A 30 -9.57 -0.03 2.31
C ALA A 30 -9.60 1.17 3.27
N CYS A 31 -8.71 2.15 3.05
CA CYS A 31 -8.60 3.36 3.88
C CYS A 31 -9.85 4.25 3.88
N LYS A 32 -10.70 4.17 2.85
CA LYS A 32 -11.97 4.92 2.78
C LYS A 32 -13.16 4.05 3.16
N TYR A 33 -13.09 2.77 2.81
CA TYR A 33 -14.15 1.81 3.04
C TYR A 33 -14.29 1.48 4.53
N TRP A 34 -13.19 1.27 5.25
CA TRP A 34 -13.26 0.84 6.65
C TRP A 34 -13.88 1.90 7.59
N PRO A 35 -13.47 3.18 7.56
CA PRO A 35 -14.12 4.21 8.38
C PRO A 35 -15.61 4.36 8.05
N TYR A 36 -15.98 4.16 6.78
CA TYR A 36 -17.38 4.13 6.37
C TYR A 36 -18.13 2.93 6.97
N LEU A 37 -17.55 1.72 6.90
CA LEU A 37 -18.13 0.51 7.48
C LEU A 37 -18.32 0.64 9.00
N GLU A 38 -17.32 1.14 9.72
CA GLU A 38 -17.42 1.39 11.17
C GLU A 38 -18.57 2.34 11.51
N LYS A 39 -18.76 3.40 10.71
CA LYS A 39 -19.86 4.34 10.89
C LYS A 39 -21.21 3.68 10.64
N VAL A 40 -21.36 2.91 9.56
CA VAL A 40 -22.63 2.27 9.20
C VAL A 40 -22.97 1.12 10.15
N ALA A 41 -21.98 0.38 10.61
CA ALA A 41 -22.17 -0.72 11.57
C ALA A 41 -22.76 -0.24 12.91
N LYS A 42 -22.55 1.03 13.30
CA LYS A 42 -23.20 1.63 14.48
C LYS A 42 -24.72 1.71 14.33
N THR A 43 -25.20 1.94 13.10
CA THR A 43 -26.64 2.04 12.78
C THR A 43 -27.24 0.72 12.31
N MET A 44 -26.42 -0.20 11.76
CA MET A 44 -26.84 -1.48 11.18
C MET A 44 -26.10 -2.62 11.90
N PRO A 45 -26.69 -3.20 12.96
CA PRO A 45 -26.06 -4.25 13.76
C PRO A 45 -25.66 -5.49 12.95
N GLU A 46 -26.35 -5.78 11.84
CA GLU A 46 -26.03 -6.89 10.95
C GLU A 46 -24.63 -6.79 10.31
N LEU A 47 -24.04 -5.59 10.26
CA LEU A 47 -22.70 -5.37 9.69
C LEU A 47 -21.60 -5.42 10.76
N GLN A 48 -21.93 -5.41 12.05
CA GLN A 48 -20.95 -5.49 13.14
C GLN A 48 -19.99 -6.69 13.02
N PRO A 49 -20.45 -7.90 12.64
CA PRO A 49 -19.54 -9.03 12.49
C PRO A 49 -18.45 -8.82 11.44
N LEU A 50 -18.67 -7.95 10.45
CA LEU A 50 -17.67 -7.66 9.40
C LEU A 50 -16.47 -6.89 9.95
N LEU A 51 -16.62 -6.23 11.11
CA LEU A 51 -15.53 -5.52 11.79
C LEU A 51 -14.51 -6.46 12.47
N SER A 52 -14.77 -7.77 12.45
CA SER A 52 -13.82 -8.77 12.97
C SER A 52 -12.60 -8.98 12.06
N MET A 53 -12.70 -8.64 10.77
CA MET A 53 -11.61 -8.77 9.80
C MET A 53 -10.79 -7.48 9.74
N GLN A 54 -9.47 -7.57 9.65
CA GLN A 54 -8.63 -6.38 9.51
C GLN A 54 -8.37 -6.02 8.03
N PRO A 55 -8.72 -4.80 7.59
CA PRO A 55 -8.41 -4.31 6.25
C PRO A 55 -6.95 -3.91 6.10
N PHE A 56 -6.42 -4.00 4.89
CA PHE A 56 -5.22 -3.25 4.50
C PHE A 56 -5.20 -2.88 3.01
N LEU A 57 -4.36 -1.90 2.68
CA LEU A 57 -3.97 -1.56 1.31
C LEU A 57 -2.77 -2.42 0.90
N SER A 58 -2.78 -2.91 -0.35
CA SER A 58 -1.64 -3.64 -0.90
C SER A 58 -0.35 -2.83 -0.78
N VAL A 59 0.79 -3.50 -0.59
CA VAL A 59 2.06 -2.83 -0.26
C VAL A 59 2.46 -1.82 -1.34
N MET A 60 2.18 -2.12 -2.61
CA MET A 60 2.43 -1.20 -3.72
C MET A 60 1.38 -0.10 -3.79
N HIS A 61 0.10 -0.42 -3.62
CA HIS A 61 -0.96 0.58 -3.70
C HIS A 61 -0.87 1.61 -2.58
N ALA A 62 -0.51 1.18 -1.36
CA ALA A 62 -0.32 2.07 -0.21
C ALA A 62 0.68 3.20 -0.48
N LYS A 63 1.73 2.95 -1.28
CA LYS A 63 2.71 3.97 -1.68
C LYS A 63 2.15 5.07 -2.59
N ALA A 64 1.00 4.83 -3.19
CA ALA A 64 0.31 5.83 -4.01
C ALA A 64 -0.59 6.77 -3.18
N HIS A 65 -0.70 6.54 -1.87
CA HIS A 65 -1.44 7.37 -0.92
C HIS A 65 -0.51 8.32 -0.16
N SER A 66 -1.07 9.15 0.72
CA SER A 66 -0.28 9.99 1.63
C SER A 66 0.56 9.15 2.58
N THR A 67 1.64 9.74 3.11
CA THR A 67 2.57 9.07 4.03
C THR A 67 1.85 8.54 5.27
N LYS A 68 0.90 9.31 5.83
CA LYS A 68 0.07 8.87 6.96
C LYS A 68 -0.79 7.66 6.61
N CYS A 69 -1.43 7.69 5.44
CA CYS A 69 -2.24 6.57 4.96
C CYS A 69 -1.38 5.31 4.76
N GLU A 70 -0.17 5.43 4.20
CA GLU A 70 0.78 4.32 4.08
C GLU A 70 1.12 3.74 5.47
N ILE A 71 1.41 4.58 6.45
CA ILE A 71 1.79 4.13 7.79
C ILE A 71 0.64 3.35 8.46
N VAL A 72 -0.58 3.87 8.37
CA VAL A 72 -1.77 3.28 9.02
C VAL A 72 -2.28 2.04 8.28
N TRP A 73 -2.42 2.10 6.96
CA TRP A 73 -3.19 1.12 6.18
C TRP A 73 -2.34 0.16 5.36
N SER A 74 -1.02 0.36 5.22
CA SER A 74 -0.20 -0.55 4.43
C SER A 74 -0.14 -1.94 5.05
N GLY A 75 -0.36 -2.99 4.24
CA GLY A 75 -0.18 -4.37 4.66
C GLY A 75 1.25 -4.68 5.15
N ARG A 76 2.23 -3.86 4.77
CA ARG A 76 3.60 -3.94 5.29
C ARG A 76 3.68 -3.67 6.80
N ASN A 77 2.78 -2.84 7.30
CA ASN A 77 2.79 -2.36 8.68
C ASN A 77 1.82 -3.13 9.58
N LEU A 78 0.97 -3.96 8.96
CA LEU A 78 0.01 -4.78 9.68
C LEU A 78 0.70 -5.98 10.33
N GLU A 79 0.30 -6.30 11.55
CA GLU A 79 0.79 -7.46 12.28
C GLU A 79 0.08 -8.72 11.79
N GLY A 80 0.84 -9.81 11.57
CA GLY A 80 0.30 -11.09 11.11
C GLY A 80 0.14 -11.20 9.59
N ALA A 81 0.30 -10.11 8.85
CA ALA A 81 0.31 -10.12 7.39
C ALA A 81 1.59 -10.72 6.78
N GLY A 82 2.69 -10.81 7.56
CA GLY A 82 3.95 -11.36 7.09
C GLY A 82 4.47 -10.67 5.84
N SER A 83 4.89 -11.43 4.82
CA SER A 83 5.31 -10.89 3.52
C SER A 83 4.21 -10.82 2.47
N THR A 84 2.94 -10.85 2.88
CA THR A 84 1.79 -10.73 1.96
C THR A 84 1.81 -9.38 1.26
N ALA A 85 1.67 -9.39 -0.07
CA ALA A 85 1.73 -8.17 -0.86
C ALA A 85 0.35 -7.52 -1.03
N GLY A 86 -0.72 -8.32 -1.04
CA GLY A 86 -2.08 -7.86 -1.36
C GLY A 86 -2.31 -7.74 -2.87
N GLU A 87 -1.48 -8.39 -3.70
CA GLU A 87 -1.56 -8.38 -5.17
C GLU A 87 -1.88 -9.77 -5.75
N GLU A 88 -2.36 -10.70 -4.92
CA GLU A 88 -2.56 -12.09 -5.28
C GLU A 88 -3.64 -12.23 -6.38
N VAL A 89 -4.66 -11.39 -6.33
CA VAL A 89 -5.70 -11.31 -7.38
C VAL A 89 -5.08 -10.86 -8.72
N GLU A 90 -4.16 -9.90 -8.69
CA GLU A 90 -3.49 -9.43 -9.91
C GLU A 90 -2.54 -10.48 -10.50
N MET A 91 -1.92 -11.32 -9.66
CA MET A 91 -1.19 -12.49 -10.15
C MET A 91 -2.11 -13.47 -10.89
N VAL A 92 -3.34 -13.67 -10.38
CA VAL A 92 -4.34 -14.52 -11.03
C VAL A 92 -4.82 -13.93 -12.35
N ASN A 93 -5.14 -12.64 -12.35
CA ASN A 93 -5.53 -11.91 -13.56
C ASN A 93 -4.42 -11.98 -14.62
N SER A 94 -3.16 -11.78 -14.23
CA SER A 94 -2.01 -11.86 -15.13
C SER A 94 -1.90 -13.24 -15.78
N PHE A 95 -2.02 -14.32 -15.00
CA PHE A 95 -2.01 -15.67 -15.56
C PHE A 95 -3.17 -15.93 -16.53
N LEU A 96 -4.41 -15.62 -16.13
CA LEU A 96 -5.60 -15.88 -16.93
C LEU A 96 -5.69 -14.98 -18.17
N SER A 97 -5.16 -13.76 -18.12
CA SER A 97 -5.13 -12.85 -19.27
C SER A 97 -4.40 -13.45 -20.47
N ARG A 98 -3.41 -14.32 -20.24
CA ARG A 98 -2.67 -15.01 -21.31
C ARG A 98 -3.54 -16.02 -22.07
N CYS A 99 -4.54 -16.60 -21.40
CA CYS A 99 -5.52 -17.47 -22.04
C CYS A 99 -6.45 -16.70 -22.98
N ALA A 100 -6.55 -15.37 -22.88
CA ALA A 100 -7.40 -14.57 -23.75
C ALA A 100 -6.99 -14.69 -25.24
N ILE A 101 -5.70 -14.90 -25.52
CA ILE A 101 -5.18 -15.02 -26.89
C ILE A 101 -5.72 -16.30 -27.56
N THR A 102 -5.67 -17.43 -26.86
CA THR A 102 -6.09 -18.73 -27.39
C THR A 102 -7.61 -18.94 -27.32
N THR A 103 -8.29 -18.24 -26.42
CA THR A 103 -9.74 -18.37 -26.21
C THR A 103 -10.58 -17.31 -26.95
N LYS A 104 -9.93 -16.36 -27.66
CA LYS A 104 -10.59 -15.23 -28.33
C LYS A 104 -11.68 -15.65 -29.32
N TYR A 105 -11.41 -16.68 -30.11
CA TYR A 105 -12.31 -17.16 -31.18
C TYR A 105 -13.14 -18.38 -30.77
N MET A 106 -13.03 -18.82 -29.52
CA MET A 106 -13.85 -19.91 -28.99
C MET A 106 -15.28 -19.46 -28.73
N THR A 107 -16.21 -20.41 -28.81
CA THR A 107 -17.58 -20.21 -28.31
C THR A 107 -17.56 -19.93 -26.81
N LYS A 108 -18.63 -19.32 -26.28
CA LYS A 108 -18.73 -18.98 -24.85
C LYS A 108 -18.57 -20.22 -23.95
N SER A 109 -19.16 -21.35 -24.33
CA SER A 109 -19.03 -22.63 -23.60
C SER A 109 -17.58 -23.12 -23.62
N ALA A 110 -16.99 -23.25 -24.80
CA ALA A 110 -15.60 -23.71 -24.94
C ALA A 110 -14.60 -22.80 -24.21
N ARG A 111 -14.84 -21.48 -24.20
CA ARG A 111 -14.03 -20.54 -23.42
C ARG A 111 -14.11 -20.80 -21.91
N ASN A 112 -15.32 -21.00 -21.37
CA ASN A 112 -15.50 -21.29 -19.95
C ASN A 112 -14.81 -22.59 -19.55
N ASP A 113 -14.94 -23.64 -20.37
CA ASP A 113 -14.28 -24.92 -20.13
C ASP A 113 -12.76 -24.77 -20.14
N MET A 114 -12.21 -24.05 -21.13
CA MET A 114 -10.77 -23.79 -21.23
C MET A 114 -10.23 -22.99 -20.05
N LEU A 115 -10.92 -21.93 -19.61
CA LEU A 115 -10.52 -21.16 -18.43
C LEU A 115 -10.54 -22.03 -17.17
N THR A 116 -11.54 -22.90 -17.03
CA THR A 116 -11.65 -23.85 -15.92
C THR A 116 -10.48 -24.83 -15.91
N VAL A 117 -10.16 -25.43 -17.06
CA VAL A 117 -9.01 -26.34 -17.21
C VAL A 117 -7.70 -25.64 -16.86
N HIS A 118 -7.50 -24.40 -17.30
CA HIS A 118 -6.30 -23.63 -16.96
C HIS A 118 -6.19 -23.32 -15.47
N ALA A 119 -7.31 -22.93 -14.83
CA ALA A 119 -7.35 -22.66 -13.39
C ALA A 119 -7.08 -23.92 -12.57
N MET A 120 -7.73 -25.04 -12.90
CA MET A 120 -7.50 -26.34 -12.25
C MET A 120 -6.06 -26.82 -12.42
N GLY A 121 -5.51 -26.72 -13.64
CA GLY A 121 -4.13 -27.09 -13.92
C GLY A 121 -3.14 -26.22 -13.16
N TRP A 122 -3.45 -24.93 -12.95
CA TRP A 122 -2.62 -24.07 -12.12
C TRP A 122 -2.67 -24.45 -10.64
N ASN A 123 -3.86 -24.73 -10.10
CA ASN A 123 -4.00 -25.19 -8.72
C ASN A 123 -3.26 -26.52 -8.49
N ARG A 124 -3.36 -27.47 -9.43
CA ARG A 124 -2.60 -28.72 -9.39
C ARG A 124 -1.09 -28.46 -9.33
N ARG A 125 -0.56 -27.61 -10.23
CA ARG A 125 0.87 -27.24 -10.19
C ARG A 125 1.29 -26.58 -8.88
N LYS A 126 0.43 -25.76 -8.27
CA LYS A 126 0.70 -25.15 -6.96
C LYS A 126 0.81 -26.22 -5.88
N GLN A 127 -0.09 -27.20 -5.86
CA GLN A 127 -0.07 -28.31 -4.91
C GLN A 127 1.18 -29.18 -5.09
N GLU A 128 1.46 -29.60 -6.32
CA GLU A 128 2.62 -30.45 -6.65
C GLU A 128 3.95 -29.76 -6.29
N ASN A 129 4.05 -28.45 -6.49
CA ASN A 129 5.28 -27.70 -6.23
C ASN A 129 5.33 -27.02 -4.86
N LEU A 130 4.35 -27.25 -3.98
CA LEU A 130 4.22 -26.51 -2.72
C LEU A 130 5.48 -26.66 -1.84
N HIS A 131 6.01 -27.88 -1.73
CA HIS A 131 7.25 -28.16 -1.00
C HIS A 131 8.46 -27.34 -1.51
N VAL A 132 8.63 -27.24 -2.83
CA VAL A 132 9.72 -26.44 -3.45
C VAL A 132 9.53 -24.95 -3.16
N VAL A 133 8.29 -24.46 -3.29
CA VAL A 133 7.95 -23.06 -3.05
C VAL A 133 8.22 -22.69 -1.60
N LEU A 134 7.76 -23.50 -0.64
CA LEU A 134 7.97 -23.28 0.78
C LEU A 134 9.45 -23.30 1.16
N ALA A 135 10.23 -24.26 0.66
CA ALA A 135 11.67 -24.33 0.93
C ALA A 135 12.41 -23.10 0.38
N LYS A 136 12.12 -22.70 -0.87
CA LYS A 136 12.71 -21.49 -1.47
C LYS A 136 12.31 -20.22 -0.73
N ARG A 137 11.04 -20.12 -0.33
CA ARG A 137 10.50 -18.99 0.45
C ARG A 137 11.20 -18.90 1.79
N TYR A 138 11.39 -20.02 2.49
CA TYR A 138 12.12 -20.08 3.76
C TYR A 138 13.55 -19.56 3.64
N VAL A 139 14.35 -20.12 2.70
CA VAL A 139 15.75 -19.70 2.48
C VAL A 139 15.82 -18.21 2.17
N LYS A 140 14.95 -17.73 1.25
CA LYS A 140 14.88 -16.31 0.90
C LYS A 140 14.55 -15.44 2.11
N THR A 141 13.58 -15.84 2.94
CA THR A 141 13.18 -15.09 4.13
C THR A 141 14.31 -15.00 5.15
N ILE A 142 15.08 -16.07 5.37
CA ILE A 142 16.24 -16.05 6.28
C ILE A 142 17.31 -15.07 5.77
N THR A 143 17.71 -15.18 4.50
CA THR A 143 18.71 -14.26 3.92
C THR A 143 18.26 -12.80 3.96
N MET A 144 16.98 -12.54 3.66
CA MET A 144 16.42 -11.19 3.74
C MET A 144 16.35 -10.69 5.19
N LEU A 145 16.05 -11.57 6.15
CA LEU A 145 15.97 -11.21 7.57
C LEU A 145 17.33 -10.79 8.12
N GLU A 146 18.40 -11.49 7.73
CA GLU A 146 19.78 -11.11 8.08
C GLU A 146 20.11 -9.72 7.53
N GLY A 147 19.82 -9.47 6.25
CA GLY A 147 20.04 -8.17 5.60
C GLY A 147 19.25 -7.02 6.24
N GLU A 148 17.95 -7.21 6.46
CA GLU A 148 17.11 -6.17 7.10
C GLU A 148 17.46 -5.97 8.58
N THR A 149 17.93 -7.01 9.28
CA THR A 149 18.44 -6.87 10.66
C THR A 149 19.70 -6.01 10.69
N GLN A 150 20.62 -6.21 9.75
CA GLN A 150 21.83 -5.41 9.65
C GLN A 150 21.48 -3.96 9.27
N LYS A 151 20.64 -3.78 8.25
CA LYS A 151 20.15 -2.46 7.83
C LYS A 151 19.48 -1.69 8.96
N MET A 152 18.65 -2.34 9.78
CA MET A 152 18.03 -1.71 10.95
C MET A 152 19.08 -1.21 11.94
N LYS A 153 20.11 -2.01 12.23
CA LYS A 153 21.21 -1.60 13.12
C LYS A 153 21.98 -0.42 12.56
N ASP A 154 22.26 -0.42 11.25
CA ASP A 154 23.00 0.65 10.59
C ASP A 154 22.19 1.96 10.58
N THR A 155 20.90 1.89 10.26
CA THR A 155 19.99 3.04 10.33
C THR A 155 19.86 3.60 11.75
N CYS A 156 19.80 2.74 12.78
CA CYS A 156 19.77 3.21 14.17
C CYS A 156 21.08 3.91 14.57
N LYS A 157 22.24 3.40 14.12
CA LYS A 157 23.54 4.04 14.37
C LYS A 157 23.66 5.38 13.66
N GLU A 158 23.27 5.46 12.40
CA GLU A 158 23.31 6.69 11.59
C GLU A 158 22.45 7.81 12.19
N LEU A 159 21.28 7.45 12.72
CA LEU A 159 20.32 8.40 13.31
C LEU A 159 20.49 8.59 14.82
N GLY A 160 21.51 7.96 15.43
CA GLY A 160 21.77 8.04 16.86
C GLY A 160 20.63 7.53 17.74
N CYS A 161 19.80 6.59 17.23
CA CYS A 161 18.67 6.00 17.94
C CYS A 161 19.17 4.85 18.85
N PRO A 162 19.04 4.97 20.18
CA PRO A 162 19.30 3.87 21.11
C PRO A 162 18.31 2.71 20.90
N GLU A 163 18.75 1.46 21.08
CA GLU A 163 17.92 0.26 20.83
C GLU A 163 16.66 0.21 21.71
N ASP A 164 16.73 0.78 22.92
CA ASP A 164 15.62 0.95 23.87
C ASP A 164 14.58 1.98 23.43
N LYS A 165 14.94 2.93 22.56
CA LYS A 165 14.03 3.97 22.04
C LYS A 165 13.38 3.63 20.71
N VAL A 166 13.80 2.56 20.04
CA VAL A 166 13.24 2.15 18.74
C VAL A 166 11.72 1.95 18.82
N GLN A 167 11.25 1.28 19.88
CA GLN A 167 9.81 1.03 20.05
C GLN A 167 9.03 2.31 20.33
N GLN A 168 9.65 3.27 21.03
CA GLN A 168 9.07 4.58 21.27
C GLN A 168 8.88 5.31 19.93
N TRP A 169 9.93 5.44 19.13
CA TRP A 169 9.86 6.11 17.81
C TRP A 169 8.87 5.44 16.86
N VAL A 170 8.72 4.12 16.94
CA VAL A 170 7.71 3.39 16.16
C VAL A 170 6.28 3.78 16.57
N ASN A 171 6.05 3.96 17.87
CA ASN A 171 4.75 4.40 18.39
C ASN A 171 4.51 5.87 18.06
N ASP A 172 5.51 6.74 18.22
CA ASP A 172 5.42 8.17 17.90
C ASP A 172 5.02 8.39 16.43
N VAL A 173 5.63 7.65 15.50
CA VAL A 173 5.28 7.69 14.06
C VAL A 173 3.87 7.17 13.80
N ARG A 174 3.43 6.14 14.52
CA ARG A 174 2.07 5.61 14.38
C ARG A 174 1.04 6.61 14.90
N ASP A 175 1.28 7.17 16.07
CA ASP A 175 0.40 8.15 16.72
C ASP A 175 0.30 9.42 15.87
N TRP A 176 1.44 9.89 15.33
CA TRP A 176 1.48 10.97 14.35
C TRP A 176 0.63 10.70 13.10
N ALA A 177 0.65 9.47 12.59
CA ALA A 177 -0.12 9.07 11.42
C ALA A 177 -1.63 8.91 11.70
N THR A 178 -2.01 8.54 12.93
CA THR A 178 -3.41 8.44 13.36
C THR A 178 -3.99 9.76 13.85
N ASN A 179 -3.16 10.70 14.27
CA ASN A 179 -3.59 12.01 14.73
C ASN A 179 -3.91 12.93 13.54
N ASP A 180 -5.20 13.07 13.28
CA ASP A 180 -5.76 14.15 12.46
C ASP A 180 -5.82 15.44 13.29
N ASN A 181 -4.66 16.05 13.56
CA ASN A 181 -4.60 17.43 14.08
C ASN A 181 -4.99 18.47 13.00
N THR A 182 -6.02 18.17 12.22
CA THR A 182 -6.58 19.04 11.19
C THR A 182 -7.72 19.88 11.76
N SER A 183 -7.38 20.74 12.72
CA SER A 183 -8.28 21.77 13.27
C SER A 183 -7.72 23.14 12.91
N GLY A 184 -7.91 23.59 11.66
CA GLY A 184 -7.41 24.90 11.23
C GLY A 184 -8.02 25.39 9.91
N ASP A 185 -8.13 26.72 9.76
CA ASP A 185 -8.78 27.40 8.64
C ASP A 185 -8.17 27.09 7.25
N ASN A 186 -6.94 26.55 7.20
CA ASN A 186 -6.23 26.18 5.97
C ASN A 186 -6.42 24.72 5.51
N GLN A 187 -7.22 23.91 6.21
CA GLN A 187 -7.37 22.46 5.94
C GLN A 187 -7.80 22.15 4.50
N SER A 188 -8.77 22.90 3.98
CA SER A 188 -9.29 22.67 2.61
C SER A 188 -8.21 22.90 1.54
N LEU A 189 -7.30 23.85 1.78
CA LEU A 189 -6.20 24.18 0.89
C LEU A 189 -5.08 23.13 1.01
N GLN A 190 -4.73 22.71 2.22
CA GLN A 190 -3.75 21.63 2.49
C GLN A 190 -4.18 20.32 1.80
N MET A 191 -5.44 19.90 1.99
CA MET A 191 -6.01 18.71 1.33
C MET A 191 -5.99 18.84 -0.20
N SER A 192 -6.27 20.03 -0.72
CA SER A 192 -6.22 20.31 -2.16
C SER A 192 -4.81 20.15 -2.72
N ILE A 193 -3.80 20.70 -2.02
CA ILE A 193 -2.38 20.59 -2.38
C ILE A 193 -1.95 19.12 -2.39
N GLU A 194 -2.23 18.39 -1.31
CA GLU A 194 -1.93 16.95 -1.18
C GLU A 194 -2.54 16.14 -2.32
N HIS A 195 -3.84 16.33 -2.58
CA HIS A 195 -4.57 15.60 -3.59
C HIS A 195 -4.08 15.93 -5.01
N LEU A 196 -3.80 17.20 -5.31
CA LEU A 196 -3.24 17.62 -6.59
C LEU A 196 -1.84 17.04 -6.81
N PHE A 197 -0.98 17.06 -5.79
CA PHE A 197 0.36 16.51 -5.85
C PHE A 197 0.34 14.99 -6.09
N LEU A 198 -0.42 14.24 -5.29
CA LEU A 198 -0.56 12.79 -5.46
C LEU A 198 -1.15 12.44 -6.83
N GLY A 199 -2.17 13.15 -7.25
CA GLY A 199 -2.78 12.99 -8.58
C GLY A 199 -1.79 13.22 -9.73
N LEU A 200 -0.91 14.22 -9.61
CA LEU A 200 0.16 14.49 -10.58
C LEU A 200 1.18 13.35 -10.63
N CYS A 201 1.65 12.87 -9.47
CA CYS A 201 2.58 11.75 -9.39
C CYS A 201 2.00 10.49 -10.06
N GLN A 202 0.75 10.14 -9.75
CA GLN A 202 0.07 8.99 -10.34
C GLN A 202 -0.09 9.14 -11.87
N LYS A 203 -0.55 10.32 -12.34
CA LYS A 203 -0.74 10.58 -13.78
C LYS A 203 0.58 10.59 -14.55
N LYS A 204 1.66 11.12 -13.97
CA LYS A 204 3.01 11.09 -14.55
C LYS A 204 3.50 9.64 -14.68
N ALA A 205 3.35 8.84 -13.62
CA ALA A 205 3.77 7.44 -13.61
C ALA A 205 2.98 6.57 -14.61
N CYS A 206 1.76 6.97 -14.94
CA CYS A 206 0.89 6.33 -15.93
C CYS A 206 1.15 6.79 -17.38
N LEU A 207 1.83 7.92 -17.58
CA LEU A 207 1.97 8.59 -18.89
C LEU A 207 2.65 7.74 -19.97
N TYR A 208 3.54 6.83 -19.57
CA TYR A 208 4.25 5.92 -20.48
C TYR A 208 3.81 4.46 -20.36
N ARG A 209 3.05 4.10 -19.31
CA ARG A 209 2.61 2.71 -19.07
C ARG A 209 1.35 2.32 -19.84
N GLN A 210 0.49 3.27 -20.21
CA GLN A 210 -0.87 2.96 -20.70
C GLN A 210 -1.22 3.55 -22.07
N THR A 211 -0.29 4.15 -22.81
CA THR A 211 -0.65 4.89 -24.03
C THR A 211 0.30 4.67 -25.21
N ASP A 212 -0.15 3.89 -26.18
CA ASP A 212 0.57 3.66 -27.44
C ASP A 212 0.44 4.86 -28.40
N SER A 213 -0.66 5.63 -28.33
CA SER A 213 -0.92 6.76 -29.24
C SER A 213 -0.23 8.07 -28.82
N ASN A 214 0.56 8.65 -29.74
CA ASN A 214 1.20 9.96 -29.58
C ASN A 214 0.18 11.10 -29.30
N LYS A 215 -1.00 11.07 -29.92
CA LYS A 215 -2.06 12.10 -29.73
C LYS A 215 -2.61 12.08 -28.31
N ILE A 216 -2.87 10.89 -27.77
CA ILE A 216 -3.34 10.73 -26.38
C ILE A 216 -2.25 11.15 -25.40
N ARG A 217 -0.98 10.81 -25.67
CA ARG A 217 0.16 11.24 -24.86
C ARG A 217 0.28 12.77 -24.80
N GLN A 218 0.14 13.47 -25.93
CA GLN A 218 0.16 14.94 -25.95
C GLN A 218 -0.97 15.56 -25.12
N LEU A 219 -2.20 15.05 -25.24
CA LEU A 219 -3.34 15.51 -24.44
C LEU A 219 -3.11 15.29 -22.93
N ARG A 220 -2.60 14.13 -22.54
CA ARG A 220 -2.26 13.83 -21.14
C ARG A 220 -1.15 14.74 -20.61
N ARG A 221 -0.10 15.00 -21.40
CA ARG A 221 0.95 15.97 -21.05
C ARG A 221 0.39 17.39 -20.87
N LYS A 222 -0.56 17.81 -21.72
CA LYS A 222 -1.23 19.11 -21.57
C LYS A 222 -1.98 19.19 -20.24
N ARG A 223 -2.79 18.18 -19.93
CA ARG A 223 -3.52 18.10 -18.65
C ARG A 223 -2.59 18.07 -17.44
N LEU A 224 -1.46 17.36 -17.53
CA LEU A 224 -0.45 17.32 -16.48
C LEU A 224 0.14 18.71 -16.21
N ARG A 225 0.41 19.50 -17.26
CA ARG A 225 0.88 20.89 -17.10
C ARG A 225 -0.18 21.77 -16.44
N GLU A 226 -1.44 21.67 -16.88
CA GLU A 226 -2.55 22.43 -16.29
C GLU A 226 -2.73 22.13 -14.79
N GLU A 227 -2.66 20.86 -14.40
CA GLU A 227 -2.74 20.45 -12.99
C GLU A 227 -1.50 20.87 -12.20
N LYS A 228 -0.29 20.84 -12.79
CA LYS A 228 0.93 21.37 -12.16
C LYS A 228 0.78 22.87 -11.87
N THR A 229 0.25 23.65 -12.82
CA THR A 229 -0.01 25.07 -12.60
C THR A 229 -1.02 25.31 -11.47
N LYS A 230 -2.06 24.49 -11.37
CA LYS A 230 -3.04 24.56 -10.26
C LYS A 230 -2.40 24.25 -8.90
N LEU A 231 -1.54 23.24 -8.85
CA LEU A 231 -0.81 22.89 -7.63
C LEU A 231 0.07 24.05 -7.16
N LEU A 232 0.88 24.62 -8.06
CA LEU A 232 1.76 25.75 -7.72
C LEU A 232 0.96 26.99 -7.28
N ALA A 233 -0.18 27.26 -7.92
CA ALA A 233 -1.08 28.34 -7.50
C ALA A 233 -1.64 28.11 -6.09
N ALA A 234 -2.04 26.88 -5.76
CA ALA A 234 -2.50 26.53 -4.42
C ALA A 234 -1.38 26.66 -3.36
N ILE A 235 -0.15 26.29 -3.71
CA ILE A 235 1.03 26.47 -2.85
C ILE A 235 1.31 27.96 -2.59
N ARG A 236 1.26 28.82 -3.62
CA ARG A 236 1.42 30.27 -3.43
C ARG A 236 0.36 30.86 -2.51
N GLN A 237 -0.89 30.41 -2.67
CA GLN A 237 -1.98 30.80 -1.79
C GLN A 237 -1.73 30.37 -0.35
N TYR A 238 -1.18 29.18 -0.14
CA TYR A 238 -0.82 28.68 1.19
C TYR A 238 0.32 29.49 1.81
N ASN A 239 1.39 29.76 1.06
CA ASN A 239 2.57 30.51 1.51
C ASN A 239 2.23 31.97 1.90
N THR A 240 1.16 32.56 1.35
CA THR A 240 0.77 33.96 1.64
C THR A 240 0.44 34.19 3.12
N GLY A 241 0.06 33.14 3.85
CA GLY A 241 -0.33 33.21 5.26
C GLY A 241 0.60 32.47 6.22
N GLN A 242 1.85 32.17 5.84
CA GLN A 242 2.76 31.34 6.63
C GLN A 242 4.10 32.04 6.92
N PRO A 243 4.75 31.74 8.06
CA PRO A 243 6.12 32.18 8.35
C PRO A 243 7.12 31.70 7.28
N PRO A 244 8.21 32.45 7.01
CA PRO A 244 9.23 32.08 6.03
C PRO A 244 9.87 30.70 6.28
N GLU A 245 9.95 30.28 7.54
CA GLU A 245 10.53 28.99 7.95
C GLU A 245 9.67 27.78 7.53
N THR A 246 8.36 28.00 7.33
CA THR A 246 7.39 26.97 6.93
C THR A 246 6.97 27.09 5.46
N GLU A 247 7.61 27.99 4.71
CA GLU A 247 7.28 28.25 3.32
C GLU A 247 7.62 27.05 2.43
N ILE A 248 6.67 26.64 1.60
CA ILE A 248 6.90 25.57 0.62
C ILE A 248 7.62 26.15 -0.58
N GLN A 249 8.87 25.73 -0.78
CA GLN A 249 9.67 26.09 -1.94
C GLN A 249 9.13 25.39 -3.21
N GLU A 250 8.73 26.17 -4.21
CA GLU A 250 8.20 25.63 -5.48
C GLU A 250 9.21 24.71 -6.18
N GLU A 251 10.49 25.07 -6.16
CA GLU A 251 11.58 24.30 -6.76
C GLU A 251 11.69 22.89 -6.18
N GLU A 252 11.50 22.76 -4.86
CA GLU A 252 11.55 21.48 -4.17
C GLU A 252 10.36 20.59 -4.56
N VAL A 253 9.16 21.17 -4.67
CA VAL A 253 7.97 20.47 -5.15
C VAL A 253 8.15 20.01 -6.58
N GLU A 254 8.74 20.84 -7.44
CA GLU A 254 9.05 20.47 -8.82
C GLU A 254 10.10 19.37 -8.92
N ARG A 255 11.15 19.41 -8.09
CA ARG A 255 12.17 18.36 -7.99
C ARG A 255 11.54 17.02 -7.60
N ARG A 256 10.66 17.02 -6.59
CA ARG A 256 9.92 15.82 -6.14
C ARG A 256 8.97 15.29 -7.23
N LEU A 257 8.27 16.17 -7.94
CA LEU A 257 7.45 15.77 -9.09
C LEU A 257 8.28 15.23 -10.25
N SER A 258 9.55 15.65 -10.38
CA SER A 258 10.44 15.29 -11.48
C SER A 258 11.20 13.99 -11.26
N ALA A 259 11.41 13.56 -10.01
CA ALA A 259 12.00 12.27 -9.68
C ALA A 259 11.28 11.12 -10.42
N GLU A 260 12.06 10.23 -11.06
CA GLU A 260 11.54 9.08 -11.81
C GLU A 260 11.12 7.92 -10.89
N GLN A 261 11.69 7.88 -9.69
CA GLN A 261 11.31 6.96 -8.64
C GLN A 261 10.45 7.73 -7.63
N GLN A 262 9.33 7.14 -7.21
CA GLN A 262 8.69 7.49 -5.94
C GLN A 262 9.68 7.12 -4.84
N THR A 263 10.64 7.99 -4.59
CA THR A 263 11.60 7.82 -3.51
C THR A 263 10.83 7.89 -2.20
N THR A 264 11.17 6.99 -1.28
CA THR A 264 10.62 6.89 0.07
C THR A 264 10.86 8.14 0.93
N ASP A 265 11.54 9.15 0.39
CA ASP A 265 11.65 10.49 0.96
C ASP A 265 10.33 11.27 0.75
N SER A 266 9.30 10.70 1.37
CA SER A 266 8.25 11.33 2.14
C SER A 266 7.56 12.54 1.52
N LEU A 267 6.31 12.32 1.09
CA LEU A 267 5.26 13.33 1.06
C LEU A 267 4.92 13.74 2.49
N ILE A 268 5.87 14.35 3.20
CA ILE A 268 5.62 15.00 4.47
C ILE A 268 5.68 16.49 4.20
N TRP A 269 4.55 17.14 4.35
CA TRP A 269 4.42 18.58 4.18
C TRP A 269 4.87 19.31 5.46
N PRO A 270 5.26 20.58 5.36
CA PRO A 270 5.71 21.35 6.52
C PRO A 270 4.70 21.39 7.67
N TRP A 271 3.40 21.44 7.37
CA TRP A 271 2.33 21.39 8.37
C TRP A 271 2.15 20.03 9.05
N GLU A 272 2.74 18.98 8.50
CA GLU A 272 2.71 17.65 9.12
C GLU A 272 3.90 17.44 10.07
N VAL A 273 4.91 18.31 10.06
CA VAL A 273 6.04 18.23 10.99
C VAL A 273 5.66 19.00 12.25
N GLN A 274 5.47 18.30 13.38
CA GLN A 274 5.30 18.97 14.68
C GLN A 274 6.60 19.69 15.04
N SER A 275 6.50 20.96 15.41
CA SER A 275 7.64 21.89 15.54
C SER A 275 8.56 21.65 16.74
N ASP A 276 8.19 20.78 17.69
CA ASP A 276 8.81 20.75 19.03
C ASP A 276 9.69 19.53 19.36
N GLU A 277 9.81 18.53 18.47
CA GLU A 277 10.66 17.36 18.77
C GLU A 277 12.08 17.49 18.18
N SER A 278 13.07 17.29 19.04
CA SER A 278 14.51 17.29 18.73
C SER A 278 14.95 16.34 17.60
N VAL A 279 14.09 15.42 17.17
CA VAL A 279 14.31 14.46 16.10
C VAL A 279 13.21 14.62 15.06
N SER A 280 13.59 14.88 13.81
CA SER A 280 12.63 14.99 12.72
C SER A 280 11.79 13.72 12.57
N ILE A 281 10.48 13.86 12.40
CA ILE A 281 9.55 12.75 12.09
C ILE A 281 10.02 11.91 10.89
N LEU A 282 10.78 12.51 9.97
CA LEU A 282 11.43 11.82 8.84
C LEU A 282 12.49 10.81 9.30
N ALA A 283 13.29 11.17 10.30
CA ALA A 283 14.28 10.27 10.90
C ALA A 283 13.59 9.13 11.65
N GLN A 284 12.55 9.45 12.44
CA GLN A 284 11.75 8.44 13.11
C GLN A 284 11.09 7.48 12.10
N LYS A 285 10.53 7.99 11.00
CA LYS A 285 9.95 7.17 9.92
C LYS A 285 10.97 6.22 9.29
N LYS A 286 12.22 6.64 9.08
CA LYS A 286 13.27 5.75 8.55
C LYS A 286 13.55 4.57 9.47
N VAL A 287 13.60 4.83 10.78
CA VAL A 287 13.71 3.77 11.79
C VAL A 287 12.47 2.88 11.79
N PHE A 288 11.27 3.47 11.72
CA PHE A 288 10.00 2.75 11.59
C PHE A 288 10.01 1.80 10.39
N ASP A 289 10.31 2.28 9.18
CA ASP A 289 10.29 1.47 7.96
C ASP A 289 11.28 0.29 8.02
N ALA A 290 12.44 0.49 8.64
CA ALA A 290 13.44 -0.56 8.87
C ALA A 290 12.96 -1.57 9.92
N TYR A 291 12.39 -1.10 11.03
CA TYR A 291 11.81 -1.95 12.07
C TYR A 291 10.66 -2.80 11.52
N MET A 292 9.71 -2.21 10.80
CA MET A 292 8.58 -2.94 10.20
C MET A 292 9.07 -3.94 9.15
N GLY A 293 10.11 -3.59 8.39
CA GLY A 293 10.78 -4.49 7.43
C GLY A 293 11.37 -5.75 8.08
N LYS A 294 12.03 -5.59 9.24
CA LYS A 294 12.53 -6.73 10.03
C LYS A 294 11.38 -7.53 10.65
N ARG A 295 10.43 -6.86 11.32
CA ARG A 295 9.33 -7.49 12.05
C ARG A 295 8.52 -8.44 11.15
N ARG A 296 8.12 -7.97 9.97
CA ARG A 296 7.34 -8.78 9.03
C ARG A 296 8.08 -10.03 8.55
N LEU A 297 9.41 -9.98 8.45
CA LEU A 297 10.22 -11.14 8.04
C LEU A 297 10.36 -12.15 9.18
N VAL A 298 10.38 -11.69 10.43
CA VAL A 298 10.29 -12.57 11.61
C VAL A 298 8.95 -13.30 11.65
N GLU A 299 7.85 -12.58 11.43
CA GLU A 299 6.50 -13.15 11.32
C GLU A 299 6.41 -14.16 10.17
N GLU A 300 6.87 -13.76 8.98
CA GLU A 300 6.91 -14.59 7.78
C GLU A 300 7.65 -15.91 8.01
N ARG A 301 8.79 -15.88 8.70
CA ARG A 301 9.54 -17.09 9.05
C ARG A 301 8.68 -18.06 9.87
N ALA A 302 7.95 -17.55 10.87
CA ALA A 302 7.08 -18.37 11.71
C ALA A 302 5.90 -18.94 10.90
N ILE A 303 5.31 -18.15 10.01
CA ILE A 303 4.23 -18.57 9.10
C ILE A 303 4.72 -19.70 8.20
N ILE A 304 5.85 -19.54 7.52
CA ILE A 304 6.39 -20.55 6.61
C ILE A 304 6.67 -21.87 7.33
N VAL A 305 7.24 -21.83 8.54
CA VAL A 305 7.48 -23.05 9.33
C VAL A 305 6.17 -23.77 9.66
N ARG A 306 5.12 -23.02 9.99
CA ARG A 306 3.77 -23.57 10.23
C ARG A 306 3.20 -24.19 8.95
N GLU A 307 3.27 -23.50 7.83
CA GLU A 307 2.82 -23.99 6.51
C GLU A 307 3.57 -25.26 6.10
N MET A 308 4.90 -25.30 6.28
CA MET A 308 5.72 -26.48 6.02
C MET A 308 5.30 -27.66 6.88
N ARG A 309 5.05 -27.45 8.18
CA ARG A 309 4.57 -28.50 9.08
C ARG A 309 3.20 -29.03 8.63
N GLN A 310 2.27 -28.15 8.29
CA GLN A 310 0.94 -28.53 7.79
C GLN A 310 1.05 -29.31 6.48
N HIS A 311 1.90 -28.88 5.55
CA HIS A 311 2.11 -29.59 4.30
C HIS A 311 2.71 -30.99 4.53
N CYS A 312 3.67 -31.12 5.45
CA CYS A 312 4.23 -32.42 5.82
C CYS A 312 3.17 -33.36 6.42
N LEU A 313 2.23 -32.83 7.21
CA LEU A 313 1.12 -33.62 7.75
C LEU A 313 0.15 -34.05 6.65
N TYR A 314 -0.18 -33.14 5.73
CA TYR A 314 -1.04 -33.43 4.58
C TYR A 314 -0.45 -34.52 3.65
N LEU A 315 0.87 -34.54 3.45
CA LEU A 315 1.53 -35.59 2.66
C LEU A 315 1.56 -36.95 3.37
N ARG A 316 1.29 -37.00 4.67
CA ARG A 316 1.25 -38.23 5.47
C ARG A 316 -0.17 -38.78 5.67
N SER A 317 -1.19 -37.95 5.49
CA SER A 317 -2.61 -38.32 5.55
C SER A 317 -3.10 -38.86 4.21
#